data_AF-A0A9D2CM31-F1
#
_entry.id   AF-A0A9D2CM31-F1
#
_cell.length_a   1.000
_cell.length_b   1.000
_cell.length_c   1.000
_cell.angle_alpha   90.00
_cell.angle_beta   90.00
_cell.angle_gamma   90.00
#
_symmetry.space_group_name_H-M   'P 1'
#
loop_
_entity.id
_entity.type
_entity.pdbx_description
1 polymer ?
#
loop_
_entity_poly.entity_id
_entity_poly.type
_entity_poly.pdbx_seq_one_letter_code
_entity_poly.pdbx_strand_id
1 'polypeptide(L)'
;MRRFGLTLVAAFCLASVSFAAGNQPTNEKWEGNINVSKLSSYLKLTGSQQEEVANICDFFNEQMKRANSSKKNQEKLLRNAIYGNLKLMKKALDEKQYAEYTKVLNVTLKNKGIEVK
;
A
#
# COMPACT_ATOMS: atom_id res chain seq x y z
N MET A 1 54.56 18.67 46.39
CA MET A 1 54.34 17.26 46.75
C MET A 1 52.94 17.11 47.34
N ARG A 2 52.33 15.94 47.07
CA ARG A 2 51.02 15.43 47.56
C ARG A 2 49.84 15.80 46.65
N ARG A 3 49.01 14.89 46.15
CA ARG A 3 48.93 13.42 46.20
C ARG A 3 48.02 13.00 45.01
N PHE A 4 48.37 11.89 44.35
CA PHE A 4 47.55 11.25 43.31
C PHE A 4 46.20 10.82 43.89
N GLY A 5 45.11 11.25 43.24
CA GLY A 5 43.74 10.79 43.49
C GLY A 5 43.13 10.34 42.17
N LEU A 6 43.23 9.03 41.93
CA LEU A 6 42.71 8.33 40.76
C LEU A 6 41.20 8.09 40.96
N THR A 7 40.36 8.74 40.16
CA THR A 7 38.97 8.29 39.99
C THR A 7 38.58 8.38 38.52
N LEU A 8 38.73 7.25 37.85
CA LEU A 8 38.22 6.99 36.51
C LEU A 8 36.70 6.77 36.63
N VAL A 9 35.89 7.66 36.07
CA VAL A 9 34.49 7.37 35.76
C VAL A 9 34.33 7.51 34.26
N ALA A 10 34.56 6.41 33.55
CA ALA A 10 34.15 6.28 32.16
C ALA A 10 32.62 6.13 32.15
N ALA A 11 31.91 7.24 32.01
CA ALA A 11 30.48 7.20 31.69
C ALA A 11 30.36 6.75 30.23
N PHE A 12 30.23 5.44 30.05
CA PHE A 12 29.87 4.81 28.79
C PHE A 12 28.39 5.11 28.53
N CYS A 13 28.09 6.35 28.13
CA CYS A 13 26.80 6.65 27.55
C CYS A 13 26.78 6.02 26.16
N LEU A 14 26.34 4.77 26.08
CA LEU A 14 25.68 4.27 24.88
C LEU A 14 24.47 5.20 24.68
N ALA A 15 24.67 6.29 23.93
CA ALA A 15 23.56 6.97 23.32
C ALA A 15 22.90 5.92 22.42
N SER A 16 21.83 5.31 22.92
CA SER A 16 20.93 4.55 22.09
C SER A 16 20.41 5.53 21.05
N VAL A 17 20.99 5.50 19.86
CA VAL A 17 20.31 5.94 18.66
C VAL A 17 19.09 5.02 18.56
N SER A 18 17.97 5.49 19.08
CA SER A 18 16.68 4.84 18.89
C SER A 18 16.32 4.94 17.41
N PHE A 19 16.89 4.07 16.59
CA PHE A 19 16.22 3.63 15.37
C PHE A 19 15.12 2.66 15.80
N ALA A 20 14.01 3.21 16.30
CA ALA A 20 12.76 2.49 16.39
C ALA A 20 11.90 2.84 15.17
N ALA A 21 12.42 2.58 13.97
CA ALA A 21 11.59 2.35 12.79
C ALA A 21 11.28 0.84 12.72
N GLY A 22 10.68 0.33 13.79
CA GLY A 22 10.32 -1.08 13.93
C GLY A 22 8.80 -1.21 14.03
N ASN A 23 8.15 -1.54 12.93
CA ASN A 23 6.80 -2.10 12.85
C ASN A 23 5.58 -1.18 13.11
N GLN A 24 5.65 0.13 12.85
CA GLN A 24 4.41 0.78 12.42
C GLN A 24 4.24 0.47 10.93
N PRO A 25 3.26 -0.38 10.51
CA PRO A 25 2.72 -0.15 9.18
C PRO A 25 2.34 1.33 9.19
N THR A 26 2.91 2.10 8.27
CA THR A 26 2.39 3.43 8.00
C THR A 26 0.89 3.22 7.84
N ASN A 27 0.11 3.69 8.82
CA ASN A 27 -1.35 3.64 8.80
C ASN A 27 -1.85 4.63 7.72
N GLU A 28 -1.26 4.61 6.53
CA GLU A 28 -1.85 5.17 5.33
C GLU A 28 -3.02 4.27 4.97
N LYS A 29 -4.07 4.41 5.79
CA LYS A 29 -5.43 3.99 5.53
C LYS A 29 -5.69 4.37 4.09
N TRP A 30 -5.96 3.39 3.21
CA TRP A 30 -6.26 3.68 1.81
C TRP A 30 -7.34 4.78 1.72
N GLU A 31 -6.93 5.97 1.32
CA GLU A 31 -7.81 7.10 0.95
C GLU A 31 -8.12 7.08 -0.55
N GLY A 32 -7.62 6.07 -1.26
CA GLY A 32 -7.45 6.09 -2.70
C GLY A 32 -8.76 6.24 -3.46
N ASN A 33 -8.91 7.38 -4.11
CA ASN A 33 -9.67 7.50 -5.34
C ASN A 33 -8.70 7.17 -6.49
N ILE A 34 -8.90 6.03 -7.15
CA ILE A 34 -8.22 5.76 -8.42
C ILE A 34 -8.71 6.81 -9.42
N ASN A 35 -7.78 7.57 -10.00
CA ASN A 35 -8.13 8.48 -11.08
C ASN A 35 -8.37 7.66 -12.36
N VAL A 36 -9.63 7.27 -12.58
CA VAL A 36 -10.02 6.43 -13.71
C VAL A 36 -9.70 7.12 -15.04
N SER A 37 -9.84 8.44 -15.16
CA SER A 37 -9.48 9.17 -16.39
C SER A 37 -8.00 8.98 -16.77
N LYS A 38 -7.09 9.14 -15.80
CA LYS A 38 -5.65 8.91 -16.03
C LYS A 38 -5.33 7.44 -16.29
N LEU A 39 -5.97 6.53 -15.56
CA LEU A 39 -5.81 5.09 -15.77
C LEU A 39 -6.27 4.68 -17.17
N SER A 40 -7.42 5.18 -17.61
CA SER A 40 -7.99 4.95 -18.94
C SER A 40 -7.07 5.45 -20.05
N SER A 41 -6.48 6.63 -19.87
CA SER A 41 -5.50 7.18 -20.80
C SER A 41 -4.22 6.34 -20.86
N TYR A 42 -3.69 5.94 -19.69
CA TYR A 42 -2.48 5.11 -19.59
C TYR A 42 -2.65 3.75 -20.27
N LEU A 43 -3.78 3.09 -20.01
CA LEU A 43 -4.10 1.78 -20.58
C LEU A 43 -4.67 1.85 -22.00
N LYS A 44 -4.91 3.06 -22.53
CA LYS A 44 -5.51 3.30 -23.85
C LYS A 44 -6.84 2.55 -24.02
N LEU A 45 -7.71 2.68 -23.02
CA LEU A 45 -9.00 1.97 -23.01
C LEU A 45 -9.95 2.48 -24.09
N THR A 46 -10.69 1.56 -24.71
CA THR A 46 -11.83 1.90 -25.56
C THR A 46 -12.98 2.48 -24.73
N GLY A 47 -13.96 3.13 -25.38
CA GLY A 47 -15.12 3.69 -24.67
C GLY A 47 -15.88 2.66 -23.82
N SER A 48 -16.07 1.45 -24.33
CA SER A 48 -16.73 0.37 -23.57
C SER A 48 -15.89 -0.10 -22.38
N GLN A 49 -14.58 -0.23 -22.56
CA GLN A 49 -13.67 -0.61 -21.46
C GLN A 49 -13.62 0.47 -20.37
N GLN A 50 -13.72 1.75 -20.73
CA GLN A 50 -13.68 2.84 -19.75
C GLN A 50 -14.83 2.77 -18.75
N GLU A 51 -16.04 2.46 -19.22
CA GLU A 51 -17.21 2.30 -18.37
C GLU A 51 -17.04 1.11 -17.42
N GLU A 52 -16.64 -0.05 -17.95
CA GLU A 52 -16.44 -1.26 -17.14
C GLU A 52 -15.32 -1.06 -16.10
N VAL A 53 -14.19 -0.46 -16.49
CA VAL A 53 -13.07 -0.15 -15.59
C VAL A 53 -13.47 0.86 -14.53
N ALA A 54 -14.28 1.87 -14.86
CA ALA A 54 -14.80 2.82 -13.87
C ALA A 54 -15.61 2.10 -12.79
N ASN A 55 -16.56 1.26 -13.21
CA ASN A 55 -17.39 0.47 -12.30
C ASN A 55 -16.56 -0.47 -11.40
N ILE A 56 -15.54 -1.12 -11.97
CA ILE A 56 -14.63 -1.99 -11.20
C ILE A 56 -13.78 -1.19 -10.21
N CYS A 57 -13.30 0.00 -10.60
CA CYS A 57 -12.55 0.89 -9.71
C CYS A 57 -13.39 1.39 -8.54
N ASP A 58 -14.65 1.76 -8.78
CA ASP A 58 -15.57 2.19 -7.72
C ASP A 58 -15.86 1.05 -6.74
N PHE A 59 -16.18 -0.13 -7.27
CA PHE A 59 -16.36 -1.32 -6.44
C PHE A 59 -15.11 -1.64 -5.60
N PHE A 60 -13.92 -1.58 -6.21
CA PHE A 60 -12.67 -1.79 -5.48
C PHE A 60 -12.47 -0.77 -4.37
N ASN A 61 -12.72 0.52 -4.62
CA ASN A 61 -12.63 1.57 -3.61
C ASN A 61 -13.57 1.30 -2.43
N GLU A 62 -14.79 0.82 -2.68
CA GLU A 62 -15.72 0.42 -1.61
C GLU A 62 -15.19 -0.76 -0.79
N GLN A 63 -14.66 -1.80 -1.44
CA GLN A 63 -14.11 -2.96 -0.74
C GLN A 63 -12.89 -2.57 0.11
N MET A 64 -12.03 -1.69 -0.40
CA MET A 64 -10.88 -1.16 0.33
C MET A 64 -11.31 -0.32 1.54
N LYS A 65 -12.35 0.52 1.40
CA LYS A 65 -12.95 1.27 2.52
C LYS A 65 -13.46 0.34 3.62
N ARG A 66 -14.17 -0.74 3.24
CA ARG A 66 -14.65 -1.76 4.18
C ARG A 66 -13.49 -2.45 4.88
N ALA A 67 -12.45 -2.86 4.16
CA ALA A 67 -11.24 -3.45 4.73
C ALA A 67 -10.60 -2.52 5.77
N ASN A 68 -10.41 -1.24 5.42
CA ASN A 68 -9.82 -0.22 6.30
C ASN A 68 -10.63 0.09 7.56
N SER A 69 -11.95 -0.10 7.53
CA SER A 69 -12.82 0.11 8.69
C SER A 69 -12.88 -1.10 9.64
N SER A 70 -12.39 -2.26 9.20
CA SER A 70 -12.51 -3.51 9.96
C SER A 70 -11.40 -3.65 11.00
N LYS A 71 -11.74 -3.89 12.26
CA LYS A 71 -10.74 -4.13 13.33
C LYS A 71 -10.26 -5.58 13.43
N LYS A 72 -11.07 -6.54 12.95
CA LYS A 72 -10.83 -7.98 13.16
C LYS A 72 -10.49 -8.74 11.89
N ASN A 73 -11.00 -8.30 10.73
CA ASN A 73 -10.90 -9.05 9.47
C ASN A 73 -10.19 -8.24 8.36
N GLN A 74 -9.44 -7.20 8.72
CA GLN A 74 -8.84 -6.25 7.78
C GLN A 74 -8.00 -6.97 6.70
N GLU A 75 -7.08 -7.86 7.10
CA GLU A 75 -6.18 -8.53 6.14
C GLU A 75 -6.95 -9.40 5.14
N LYS A 76 -7.91 -10.20 5.61
CA LYS A 76 -8.75 -11.04 4.73
C LYS A 76 -9.56 -10.20 3.77
N LEU A 77 -10.17 -9.11 4.25
CA LEU A 77 -10.96 -8.19 3.41
C LEU A 77 -10.08 -7.47 2.39
N LEU A 78 -8.87 -7.08 2.78
CA LEU A 78 -7.89 -6.44 1.91
C LEU A 78 -7.45 -7.37 0.78
N ARG A 79 -7.09 -8.62 1.11
CA ARG A 79 -6.75 -9.65 0.11
C ARG A 79 -7.91 -9.93 -0.83
N ASN A 80 -9.13 -10.04 -0.30
CA ASN A 80 -10.34 -10.24 -1.10
C ASN A 80 -10.62 -9.06 -2.04
N ALA A 81 -10.46 -7.82 -1.56
CA ALA A 81 -10.63 -6.62 -2.37
C ALA A 81 -9.65 -6.62 -3.55
N ILE A 82 -8.37 -6.88 -3.28
CA ILE A 82 -7.30 -6.86 -4.29
C ILE A 82 -7.48 -7.99 -5.30
N TYR A 83 -7.66 -9.23 -4.86
CA TYR A 83 -7.85 -10.36 -5.77
C TYR A 83 -9.18 -10.29 -6.54
N GLY A 84 -10.24 -9.79 -5.90
CA GLY A 84 -11.52 -9.53 -6.56
C GLY A 84 -11.38 -8.51 -7.68
N ASN A 85 -10.69 -7.40 -7.41
CA ASN A 85 -10.40 -6.38 -8.41
C ASN A 85 -9.55 -6.93 -9.57
N LEU A 86 -8.45 -7.64 -9.29
CA LEU A 86 -7.62 -8.28 -10.30
C LEU A 86 -8.42 -9.23 -11.20
N LYS A 87 -9.30 -10.04 -10.60
CA LYS A 87 -10.16 -10.97 -11.35
C LYS A 87 -11.14 -10.25 -12.27
N LEU A 88 -11.72 -9.14 -11.83
CA LEU A 88 -12.65 -8.35 -12.65
C LEU A 88 -11.90 -7.62 -13.78
N MET A 89 -10.76 -6.99 -13.47
CA MET A 89 -9.93 -6.29 -14.45
C MET A 89 -9.42 -7.25 -15.54
N LYS A 90 -9.09 -8.49 -15.21
CA LYS A 90 -8.69 -9.51 -16.19
C LYS A 90 -9.78 -9.84 -17.21
N LYS A 91 -11.06 -9.61 -16.89
CA LYS A 91 -12.17 -9.81 -17.82
C LYS A 91 -12.40 -8.61 -18.71
N ALA A 92 -12.22 -7.41 -18.19
CA ALA A 92 -12.46 -6.15 -18.89
C ALA A 92 -11.30 -5.72 -19.81
N LEU A 93 -10.08 -6.16 -19.50
CA LEU A 93 -8.85 -5.74 -20.16
C LEU A 93 -8.25 -6.84 -21.03
N ASP A 94 -7.60 -6.44 -22.13
CA ASP A 94 -6.73 -7.36 -22.88
C ASP A 94 -5.47 -7.71 -22.07
N GLU A 95 -4.69 -8.69 -22.55
CA GLU A 95 -3.50 -9.17 -21.83
C GLU A 95 -2.47 -8.08 -21.57
N LYS A 96 -2.25 -7.17 -22.53
CA LYS A 96 -1.27 -6.09 -22.41
C LYS A 96 -1.74 -5.05 -21.41
N GLN A 97 -3.01 -4.63 -21.52
CA GLN A 97 -3.65 -3.70 -20.61
C GLN A 97 -3.68 -4.26 -19.18
N TYR A 98 -4.01 -5.54 -19.01
CA TYR A 98 -4.02 -6.19 -17.71
C TYR A 98 -2.61 -6.24 -17.10
N ALA A 99 -1.59 -6.60 -17.87
CA ALA A 99 -0.21 -6.59 -17.40
C ALA A 99 0.21 -5.18 -16.90
N GLU A 100 -0.08 -4.14 -17.67
CA GLU A 100 0.21 -2.76 -17.28
C GLU A 100 -0.60 -2.31 -16.04
N TYR A 101 -1.87 -2.68 -15.96
CA TYR A 101 -2.72 -2.42 -14.80
C TYR A 101 -2.13 -3.03 -13.52
N THR A 102 -1.70 -4.30 -13.57
CA THR A 102 -1.13 -4.97 -12.39
C THR A 102 0.14 -4.31 -11.88
N LYS A 103 1.00 -3.78 -12.78
CA LYS A 103 2.18 -3.00 -12.39
C LYS A 103 1.79 -1.75 -11.63
N VAL A 104 0.85 -0.96 -12.18
CA VAL A 104 0.37 0.27 -11.55
C VAL A 104 -0.27 -0.03 -10.19
N LEU A 105 -1.11 -1.07 -10.10
CA LEU A 105 -1.72 -1.47 -8.85
C LEU A 105 -0.66 -1.88 -7.81
N ASN A 106 0.30 -2.72 -8.20
CA ASN A 106 1.36 -3.18 -7.30
C ASN A 106 2.20 -2.00 -6.75
N VAL A 107 2.61 -1.07 -7.61
CA VAL A 107 3.33 0.14 -7.17
C VAL A 107 2.46 0.99 -6.24
N THR A 108 1.17 1.15 -6.56
CA THR A 108 0.23 1.91 -5.73
C THR A 108 0.07 1.29 -4.34
N LEU A 109 -0.11 -0.03 -4.27
CA LEU A 109 -0.23 -0.76 -3.02
C LEU A 109 1.06 -0.69 -2.20
N LYS A 110 2.21 -0.91 -2.82
CA LYS A 110 3.52 -0.82 -2.16
C LYS A 110 3.78 0.58 -1.60
N ASN A 111 3.46 1.64 -2.36
CA ASN A 111 3.58 3.02 -1.90
C ASN A 111 2.68 3.34 -0.70
N LYS A 112 1.62 2.54 -0.48
CA LYS A 112 0.72 2.62 0.69
C LYS A 112 1.12 1.68 1.83
N GLY A 113 2.27 1.00 1.72
CA GLY A 113 2.70 -0.02 2.69
C GLY A 113 1.86 -1.29 2.67
N ILE A 114 1.09 -1.53 1.60
CA ILE A 114 0.27 -2.73 1.42
C ILE A 114 1.06 -3.74 0.58
N GLU A 115 1.52 -4.80 1.23
CA GLU A 115 2.15 -5.94 0.56
C GLU A 115 1.13 -7.06 0.35
N VAL A 116 0.94 -7.46 -0.89
CA VAL A 116 0.15 -8.64 -1.24
C VAL A 116 1.10 -9.84 -1.21
N LYS A 117 1.15 -10.52 -0.06
CA LYS A 117 1.93 -11.76 0.11
C LYS A 117 1.23 -12.97 -0.50
#